data_AF-T1C4W8-F1
#
_entry.id   AF-T1C4W8-F1
#
_cell.length_a   1.000
_cell.length_b   1.000
_cell.length_c   1.000
_cell.angle_alpha   90.00
_cell.angle_beta   90.00
_cell.angle_gamma   90.00
#
_symmetry.space_group_name_H-M   'P 1'
#
loop_
_entity.id
_entity.type
_entity.pdbx_description
1 polymer ?
#
loop_
_entity_poly.entity_id
_entity_poly.type
_entity_poly.pdbx_seq_one_letter_code
_entity_poly.pdbx_strand_id
1 'polypeptide(L)' 'TMYQRGKIQEESMFYEQKKHDGSLPLIGVNTYLPREHAGEIATSIELIRSTEDEKRAQIEHVRSFQQARNSCHPERSEGS' A
#
# COMPACT_ATOMS: atom_id res chain seq x y z
N THR A 1 -1.72 -11.70 22.34
CA THR A 1 -0.30 -11.36 22.64
C THR A 1 0.31 -10.72 21.40
N MET A 2 1.10 -9.64 21.53
CA MET A 2 1.67 -8.88 20.38
C MET A 2 2.97 -9.49 19.83
N TYR A 3 3.27 -10.74 20.18
CA TYR A 3 4.57 -11.38 19.95
C TYR A 3 4.91 -11.51 18.46
N GLN A 4 3.99 -12.01 17.64
CA GLN A 4 4.23 -12.21 16.21
C GLN A 4 4.54 -10.89 15.49
N ARG A 5 3.79 -9.82 15.80
CA ARG A 5 4.05 -8.49 15.24
C ARG A 5 5.41 -7.95 15.66
N GLY A 6 5.78 -8.10 16.94
CA GLY A 6 7.09 -7.70 17.44
C GLY A 6 8.22 -8.46 16.76
N LYS A 7 8.07 -9.78 16.61
CA LYS A 7 9.07 -10.64 15.96
C LYS A 7 9.29 -10.27 14.49
N ILE A 8 8.21 -10.03 13.74
CA ILE A 8 8.29 -9.58 12.34
C ILE A 8 9.01 -8.24 12.23
N GLN A 9 8.73 -7.31 13.15
CA GLN A 9 9.36 -6.00 13.14
C GLN A 9 10.87 -6.10 13.43
N GLU A 10 11.27 -6.90 14.42
CA GLU A 10 12.69 -7.14 14.73
C GLU A 10 13.44 -7.75 13.53
N GLU A 11 12.86 -8.76 12.89
CA GLU A 11 13.45 -9.41 11.71
C GLU A 11 13.51 -8.46 10.51
N SER A 12 12.49 -7.64 10.29
CA SER A 12 12.49 -6.60 9.26
C SER A 12 13.60 -5.58 9.49
N MET A 13 13.81 -5.13 10.73
CA MET A 13 14.88 -4.19 11.05
C MET A 13 16.26 -4.80 10.85
N PHE A 14 16.44 -6.07 11.26
CA PHE A 14 17.70 -6.79 11.04
C PHE A 14 18.01 -6.95 9.54
N TYR A 15 17.01 -7.26 8.72
CA TYR A 15 17.17 -7.36 7.28
C TYR A 15 17.58 -6.02 6.66
N GLU A 16 16.91 -4.93 7.02
CA GLU A 16 17.25 -3.59 6.52
C GLU A 16 18.65 -3.17 6.95
N GLN A 17 19.06 -3.46 8.20
CA GLN A 17 20.42 -3.15 8.66
C GLN A 17 21.47 -3.86 7.79
N LYS A 18 21.29 -5.16 7.53
CA LYS A 18 22.21 -5.93 6.67
C LYS A 18 22.25 -5.47 5.21
N LYS A 19 21.09 -5.05 4.69
CA LYS A 19 20.98 -4.45 3.35
C LYS A 19 21.73 -3.12 3.29
N HIS A 20 21.63 -2.29 4.33
CA HIS A 20 22.27 -0.97 4.37
C HIS A 20 23.77 -1.05 4.65
N ASP A 21 24.21 -1.94 5.54
CA ASP A 21 25.64 -2.12 5.87
C ASP A 21 26.42 -2.95 4.84
N GLY A 22 25.72 -3.61 3.90
CA GLY A 22 26.31 -4.40 2.83
C GLY A 22 26.66 -5.84 3.20
N SER A 23 26.41 -6.27 4.44
CA SER A 23 26.63 -7.65 4.88
C SER A 23 25.68 -8.65 4.23
N LEU A 24 24.53 -8.18 3.73
CA LEU A 24 23.66 -8.92 2.82
C LEU A 24 23.83 -8.39 1.39
N PRO A 25 24.49 -9.13 0.47
CA PRO A 25 24.71 -8.65 -0.88
C PRO A 25 23.43 -8.68 -1.71
N LEU A 26 23.02 -7.51 -2.20
CA LEU A 26 21.87 -7.28 -3.07
C LEU A 26 22.32 -6.62 -4.38
N ILE A 27 22.23 -7.38 -5.47
CA ILE A 27 22.67 -6.98 -6.81
C ILE A 27 21.87 -5.76 -7.29
N GLY A 28 22.55 -4.71 -7.73
CA GLY A 28 21.91 -3.48 -8.20
C GLY A 28 21.36 -2.57 -7.10
N VAL A 29 21.55 -2.94 -5.82
CA VAL A 29 21.12 -2.13 -4.66
C VAL A 29 22.31 -1.69 -3.81
N ASN A 30 23.09 -2.64 -3.28
CA ASN A 30 24.30 -2.35 -2.49
C ASN A 30 25.56 -3.03 -3.04
N THR A 31 25.40 -3.99 -3.95
CA THR A 31 26.49 -4.77 -4.57
C THR A 31 26.31 -4.75 -6.09
N TYR A 32 27.41 -4.73 -6.84
CA TYR A 32 27.41 -4.70 -8.31
C TYR A 32 26.55 -3.55 -8.88
N LEU A 33 26.81 -2.33 -8.40
CA LEU A 33 26.14 -1.14 -8.91
C LEU A 33 26.58 -0.81 -10.34
N PRO A 34 25.66 -0.33 -11.21
CA PRO A 34 26.01 0.21 -12.51
C PRO A 34 27.00 1.38 -12.37
N ARG A 35 27.83 1.62 -13.39
CA ARG A 35 28.65 2.85 -13.46
C ARG A 35 27.72 4.07 -13.42
N GLU A 36 28.20 5.20 -12.88
CA GLU A 36 27.42 6.40 -12.48
C GLU A 36 26.47 7.04 -13.52
N HIS A 37 26.37 6.48 -14.74
CA HIS A 37 25.46 6.93 -15.81
C HIS A 37 24.60 5.79 -16.43
N ALA A 38 24.56 4.61 -15.82
CA ALA A 38 23.66 3.52 -16.21
C ALA A 38 22.41 3.41 -15.30
N GLY A 39 22.24 4.38 -14.38
CA GLY A 39 21.15 4.44 -13.40
C GLY A 39 19.96 5.32 -13.79
N GLU A 40 20.01 6.00 -14.94
CA GLU A 40 18.74 6.41 -15.56
C GLU A 40 18.04 5.11 -15.94
N ILE A 41 16.87 4.90 -15.34
CA ILE A 41 15.97 3.80 -15.65
C ILE A 41 15.65 3.93 -17.15
N ALA A 42 16.49 3.37 -18.01
CA ALA A 42 16.36 3.47 -19.47
C ALA A 42 15.08 2.78 -19.96
N THR A 43 14.41 2.08 -19.06
CA THR A 43 13.13 1.42 -19.28
C THR A 43 12.03 2.23 -18.61
N SER A 44 11.21 2.93 -19.40
CA SER A 44 9.92 3.42 -18.90
C SER A 44 9.05 2.21 -18.52
N ILE A 45 8.91 1.96 -17.22
CA ILE A 45 8.00 0.92 -16.71
C ILE A 45 6.62 1.56 -16.62
N GLU A 46 5.65 1.01 -17.36
CA GLU A 46 4.26 1.41 -17.21
C GLU A 46 3.76 1.04 -15.82
N LEU A 47 3.23 2.03 -15.10
CA LEU A 47 2.67 1.85 -13.77
C LEU A 47 1.17 1.66 -13.87
N ILE A 48 0.68 0.52 -13.38
CA ILE A 48 -0.75 0.31 -13.21
C ILE A 48 -1.23 1.18 -12.05
N ARG A 49 -2.17 2.08 -12.34
CA ARG A 49 -2.83 2.96 -11.36
C ARG A 49 -4.32 2.99 -11.65
N SER A 50 -5.12 3.21 -10.62
CA SER A 50 -6.54 3.47 -10.79
C SER A 50 -6.77 4.74 -11.61
N THR A 51 -7.66 4.64 -12.58
CA THR A 51 -8.13 5.76 -13.40
C THR A 51 -9.05 6.66 -12.59
N GLU A 52 -9.25 7.90 -13.06
CA GLU A 52 -10.20 8.82 -12.43
C GLU A 52 -11.65 8.33 -12.53
N ASP A 53 -12.00 7.63 -13.62
CA ASP A 53 -13.33 7.03 -13.79
C ASP A 53 -13.62 5.94 -12.77
N GLU A 54 -12.66 5.04 -12.52
CA GLU A 54 -12.80 4.01 -11.49
C GLU A 54 -12.98 4.62 -10.09
N LYS A 55 -12.23 5.69 -9.78
CA LYS A 55 -12.39 6.41 -8.52
C LYS A 55 -13.79 7.04 -8.40
N ARG A 56 -14.29 7.69 -9.46
CA ARG A 56 -15.64 8.28 -9.49
C ARG A 56 -16.72 7.22 -9.34
N ALA A 57 -16.58 6.10 -10.04
CA ALA A 57 -17.51 4.97 -9.95
C ALA A 57 -17.58 4.43 -8.50
N GLN A 58 -16.44 4.30 -7.82
CA GLN A 58 -16.43 3.85 -6.43
C GLN A 58 -17.13 4.83 -5.48
N ILE A 59 -16.97 6.15 -5.69
CA ILE A 59 -17.68 7.18 -4.92
C ILE A 59 -19.18 7.07 -5.14
N GLU A 60 -19.62 6.91 -6.39
CA GLU A 60 -21.05 6.81 -6.71
C GLU A 60 -21.66 5.54 -6.13
N HIS A 61 -20.99 4.39 -6.25
CA HIS A 61 -21.44 3.15 -5.62
C HIS A 61 -21.62 3.28 -4.11
N VAL A 62 -20.67 3.95 -3.42
CA VAL A 62 -20.79 4.21 -1.98
C VAL A 62 -22.00 5.10 -1.67
N ARG A 63 -22.24 6.14 -2.48
CA ARG A 63 -23.41 7.02 -2.33
C ARG A 63 -24.72 6.27 -2.55
N SER A 64 -24.84 5.50 -3.63
CA SER A 64 -26.03 4.71 -3.94
C SER A 64 -26.30 3.68 -2.83
N PHE A 65 -25.27 3.01 -2.32
CA PHE A 65 -25.40 2.08 -1.19
C PHE A 65 -25.93 2.78 0.08
N GLN A 66 -25.36 3.94 0.42
CA GLN A 66 -25.81 4.72 1.58
C GLN A 66 -27.26 5.19 1.43
N GLN A 67 -27.65 5.68 0.25
CA GLN A 67 -29.02 6.11 -0.03
C GLN A 67 -30.01 4.94 0.09
N ALA A 68 -29.72 3.80 -0.55
CA ALA A 68 -30.57 2.62 -0.51
C ALA A 68 -30.73 2.03 0.91
N ARG A 69 -29.71 2.17 1.77
CA ARG A 69 -29.80 1.76 3.18
C ARG A 69 -30.56 2.77 4.04
N ASN A 70 -30.33 4.07 3.82
CA ASN A 70 -30.95 5.13 4.63
C ASN A 70 -32.42 5.38 4.27
N SER A 71 -32.88 4.96 3.08
CA SER A 71 -34.32 4.90 2.75
C SER A 71 -35.09 3.84 3.57
N CYS A 72 -34.37 2.93 4.23
CA CYS A 72 -34.90 1.97 5.22
C CYS A 72 -34.31 2.27 6.60
N HIS A 73 -34.47 3.50 7.10
CA HIS A 73 -34.39 3.73 8.53
C HIS A 73 -35.83 3.64 9.07
N PRO A 74 -36.22 2.57 9.78
CA PRO A 74 -37.49 2.59 10.49
C PRO A 74 -37.42 3.75 11.49
N GLU A 75 -38.44 4.61 11.47
CA GLU A 75 -38.54 5.71 12.41
C GLU A 75 -38.26 5.19 13.82
N ARG A 76 -37.28 5.81 14.47
CA ARG A 76 -36.95 5.54 15.85
C ARG A 76 -38.20 5.95 16.64
N SER A 77 -39.02 4.96 17.04
CA SER A 77 -40.18 5.19 17.90
C SER A 77 -39.69 5.90 19.17
N GLU A 78 -39.89 7.21 19.24
CA GLU A 78 -39.71 7.97 20.46
C GLU A 78 -40.73 7.44 21.46
N GLY A 79 -40.21 6.76 22.49
CA GLY A 79 -41.01 6.29 23.61
C GLY A 79 -41.69 7.47 24.29
N SER A 80 -43.00 7.33 24.47
CA SER A 80 -43.77 8.08 25.47
C SER A 80 -43.36 7.71 26.89
#